data_AF-A0A2E5HTG2-F1
#
_entry.id   AF-A0A2E5HTG2-F1
#
_cell.length_a   1.000
_cell.length_b   1.000
_cell.length_c   1.000
_cell.angle_alpha   90.00
_cell.angle_beta   90.00
_cell.angle_gamma   90.00
#
_symmetry.space_group_name_H-M   'P 1'
#
loop_
_entity.id
_entity.type
_entity.pdbx_description
1 polymer ?
#
loop_
_entity_poly.entity_id
_entity_poly.type
_entity_poly.pdbx_seq_one_letter_code
_entity_poly.pdbx_strand_id
1 'polypeptide(L)'
;MSASVTAISITILTSFIFLCLGVLYAKRRSISIEDYIVSRNSSSSTFTIATLVASALGAWILFGPAETGTFAGIVGIIGYGIGSALPLAIFVLVGSRMRKIIPNGHSLIEFVRFRYGHTMYFLIICIMIFYMFVFLAAELTGISQAINLLGEGVNLTITALIVASFTVAYTAYGGMKASLFTDRIQFFAILPLLLIVIIAGFWIGDITDSIKRVNEISPELFSFKSTTGIEFALTLIIAVTAAEMFNQASWQRVYNAKNIKSLIKGFSISSILVLPIIFLTGIFGIMALAVPENIITSDNASVAMFVYFKTIMPSWMIITTLILAVILVMSSIDTLLNGIASTIVTDLSRYKQKTESTALLVPASRWITILLIPPAILVAAQDMSVLYLFFIADLVCAAVLFPVFLGMFSKNFSPRSALISTIAGLLIGSLLFPASDFVGTWHNIPLFEFIPTGPLPSFGYALISSSILSVIFATFSNLNNTTSFDFKALNNKVDLIE
;
A
#
# COMPACT_ATOMS: atom_id res chain seq x y z
N MET A 1 -26.07 -20.27 15.23
CA MET A 1 -25.44 -19.01 15.70
C MET A 1 -25.89 -17.91 14.75
N SER A 2 -26.08 -16.68 15.22
CA SER A 2 -26.35 -15.54 14.31
C SER A 2 -25.13 -15.29 13.41
N ALA A 3 -25.34 -14.61 12.27
CA ALA A 3 -24.26 -14.21 11.36
C ALA A 3 -23.21 -13.36 12.09
N SER A 4 -23.66 -12.44 12.95
CA SER A 4 -22.81 -11.59 13.79
C SER A 4 -21.87 -12.37 14.71
N VAL A 5 -22.40 -13.33 15.49
CA VAL A 5 -21.59 -14.14 16.41
C VAL A 5 -20.61 -15.01 15.62
N THR A 6 -21.03 -15.53 14.48
CA THR A 6 -20.17 -16.36 13.62
C THR A 6 -19.00 -15.55 13.06
N ALA A 7 -19.27 -14.37 12.49
CA ALA A 7 -18.24 -13.49 11.94
C ALA A 7 -17.22 -13.06 13.02
N ILE A 8 -17.68 -12.58 14.17
CA ILE A 8 -16.81 -12.17 15.28
C ILE A 8 -15.99 -13.36 15.80
N SER A 9 -16.60 -14.54 15.93
CA SER A 9 -15.89 -15.74 16.42
C SER A 9 -14.77 -16.16 15.46
N ILE A 10 -15.02 -16.11 14.15
CA ILE A 10 -14.01 -16.39 13.11
C ILE A 10 -12.88 -15.37 13.18
N THR A 11 -13.20 -14.09 13.31
CA THR A 11 -12.19 -13.02 13.43
C THR A 11 -11.31 -13.25 14.65
N ILE A 12 -11.91 -13.46 15.83
CA ILE A 12 -11.17 -13.71 17.07
C ILE A 12 -10.31 -14.97 16.94
N LEU A 13 -10.86 -16.08 16.43
CA LEU A 13 -10.15 -17.35 16.33
C LEU A 13 -8.95 -17.23 15.38
N THR A 14 -9.16 -16.71 14.17
CA THR A 14 -8.10 -16.50 13.18
C THR A 14 -7.03 -15.57 13.76
N SER A 15 -7.43 -14.44 14.35
CA SER A 15 -6.48 -13.49 14.93
C SER A 15 -5.71 -14.07 16.12
N PHE A 16 -6.36 -14.87 16.95
CA PHE A 16 -5.71 -15.55 18.07
C PHE A 16 -4.67 -16.58 17.63
N ILE A 17 -4.92 -17.31 16.53
CA ILE A 17 -3.95 -18.26 15.95
C ILE A 17 -2.67 -17.52 15.55
N PHE A 18 -2.78 -16.42 14.81
CA PHE A 18 -1.61 -15.66 14.36
C PHE A 18 -0.89 -14.94 15.50
N LEU A 19 -1.64 -14.43 16.49
CA LEU A 19 -1.06 -13.94 17.75
C LEU A 19 -0.18 -15.02 18.40
N CYS A 20 -0.71 -16.23 18.58
CA CYS A 20 0.03 -17.33 19.19
C CYS A 20 1.29 -17.69 18.39
N LEU A 21 1.18 -17.81 17.06
CA LEU A 21 2.31 -18.10 16.19
C LEU A 21 3.40 -17.03 16.29
N GLY A 22 3.03 -15.74 16.23
CA GLY A 22 3.95 -14.61 16.32
C GLY A 22 4.66 -14.54 17.67
N VAL A 23 3.91 -14.66 18.77
CA VAL A 23 4.47 -14.61 20.14
C VAL A 23 5.36 -15.81 20.42
N LEU A 24 4.97 -17.03 20.02
CA LEU A 24 5.77 -18.24 20.22
C LEU A 24 7.11 -18.17 19.47
N TYR A 25 7.12 -17.59 18.27
CA TYR A 25 8.35 -17.38 17.51
C TYR A 25 9.26 -16.36 18.19
N ALA A 26 8.70 -15.21 18.57
CA ALA A 26 9.44 -14.12 19.20
C ALA A 26 10.06 -14.53 20.56
N LYS A 27 9.35 -15.34 21.36
CA LYS A 27 9.85 -15.83 22.66
C LYS A 27 11.12 -16.68 22.58
N ARG A 28 11.40 -17.30 21.43
CA ARG A 28 12.49 -18.27 21.29
C ARG A 28 13.84 -17.65 20.91
N ARG A 29 13.94 -16.33 20.72
CA ARG A 29 15.16 -15.67 20.23
C ARG A 29 15.38 -14.26 20.80
N SER A 30 16.63 -13.92 21.09
CA SER A 30 17.06 -12.53 21.28
C SER A 30 17.08 -11.80 19.93
N ILE A 31 16.51 -10.60 19.86
CA ILE A 31 16.39 -9.81 18.64
C ILE A 31 17.32 -8.60 18.75
N SER A 32 18.29 -8.46 17.86
CA SER A 32 19.10 -7.24 17.74
C SER A 32 18.30 -6.14 17.04
N ILE A 33 18.77 -4.89 17.10
CA ILE A 33 18.08 -3.77 16.45
C ILE A 33 18.12 -3.88 14.91
N GLU A 34 19.23 -4.32 14.32
CA GLU A 34 19.31 -4.63 12.87
C GLU A 34 18.33 -5.72 12.44
N ASP A 35 18.18 -6.74 13.29
CA ASP A 35 17.23 -7.81 13.09
C ASP A 35 15.78 -7.31 13.22
N TYR A 36 15.55 -6.32 14.08
CA TYR A 36 14.25 -5.67 14.26
C TYR A 36 13.89 -4.73 13.11
N ILE A 37 14.87 -4.10 12.45
CA ILE A 37 14.65 -3.06 11.43
C ILE A 37 14.69 -3.61 9.99
N VAL A 38 15.58 -4.54 9.65
CA VAL A 38 15.71 -5.01 8.24
C VAL A 38 15.88 -6.53 8.13
N SER A 39 16.52 -7.19 9.09
CA SER A 39 16.96 -8.59 8.96
C SER A 39 17.77 -8.79 7.67
N ARG A 40 18.82 -7.99 7.48
CA ARG A 40 19.58 -7.82 6.23
C ARG A 40 20.09 -9.14 5.63
N ASN A 41 20.11 -9.23 4.29
CA ASN A 41 20.68 -10.33 3.50
C ASN A 41 20.17 -11.75 3.86
N SER A 42 18.98 -11.87 4.46
CA SER A 42 18.48 -13.12 5.01
C SER A 42 17.55 -13.90 4.09
N SER A 43 16.97 -13.27 3.05
CA SER A 43 15.97 -13.91 2.19
C SER A 43 16.51 -14.34 0.83
N SER A 44 16.30 -15.61 0.49
CA SER A 44 16.49 -16.14 -0.86
C SER A 44 15.45 -15.55 -1.83
N SER A 45 15.65 -15.72 -3.13
CA SER A 45 14.71 -15.19 -4.14
C SER A 45 13.28 -15.70 -3.91
N THR A 46 13.10 -16.97 -3.54
CA THR A 46 11.78 -17.55 -3.28
C THR A 46 11.10 -16.90 -2.09
N PHE A 47 11.84 -16.64 -1.00
CA PHE A 47 11.28 -15.96 0.17
C PHE A 47 11.02 -14.47 -0.08
N THR A 48 11.84 -13.82 -0.91
CA THR A 48 11.56 -12.46 -1.37
C THR A 48 10.26 -12.42 -2.18
N ILE A 49 9.99 -13.39 -3.06
CA ILE A 49 8.70 -13.48 -3.78
C ILE A 49 7.55 -13.67 -2.80
N ALA A 50 7.65 -14.64 -1.89
CA ALA A 50 6.58 -14.95 -0.94
C ALA A 50 6.22 -13.73 -0.08
N THR A 51 7.22 -13.02 0.46
CA THR A 51 6.99 -11.85 1.31
C THR A 51 6.53 -10.62 0.52
N LEU A 52 7.02 -10.40 -0.70
CA LEU A 52 6.54 -9.31 -1.55
C LEU A 52 5.09 -9.54 -1.98
N VAL A 53 4.75 -10.76 -2.41
CA VAL A 53 3.38 -11.08 -2.82
C VAL A 53 2.43 -11.05 -1.62
N ALA A 54 2.80 -11.64 -0.47
CA ALA A 54 1.96 -11.60 0.72
C ALA A 54 1.62 -10.17 1.14
N SER A 55 2.62 -9.28 1.18
CA SER A 55 2.38 -7.89 1.58
C SER A 55 1.79 -7.01 0.48
N ALA A 56 2.02 -7.33 -0.80
CA ALA A 56 1.35 -6.63 -1.90
C ALA A 56 -0.13 -6.98 -1.96
N LEU A 57 -0.51 -8.20 -1.60
CA LEU A 57 -1.89 -8.70 -1.65
C LEU A 57 -2.71 -8.36 -0.40
N GLY A 58 -2.42 -7.26 0.31
CA GLY A 58 -3.16 -6.82 1.49
C GLY A 58 -4.69 -6.84 1.33
N ALA A 59 -5.45 -6.69 2.42
CA ALA A 59 -6.90 -6.95 2.37
C ALA A 59 -7.61 -6.10 1.32
N TRP A 60 -7.08 -4.91 1.06
CA TRP A 60 -7.48 -4.01 -0.02
C TRP A 60 -7.69 -4.70 -1.38
N ILE A 61 -7.00 -5.81 -1.67
CA ILE A 61 -7.15 -6.59 -2.91
C ILE A 61 -8.59 -7.10 -3.10
N LEU A 62 -9.33 -7.30 -2.02
CA LEU A 62 -10.72 -7.74 -2.03
C LEU A 62 -11.72 -6.57 -2.13
N PHE A 63 -11.24 -5.32 -2.08
CA PHE A 63 -12.05 -4.11 -2.06
C PHE A 63 -11.76 -3.26 -3.31
N GLY A 64 -10.57 -2.67 -3.40
CA GLY A 64 -10.20 -1.67 -4.41
C GLY A 64 -10.40 -2.14 -5.87
N PRO A 65 -9.87 -3.32 -6.27
CA PRO A 65 -10.08 -3.82 -7.63
C PRO A 65 -11.55 -4.09 -7.94
N ALA A 66 -12.31 -4.63 -6.98
CA ALA A 66 -13.74 -4.90 -7.16
C ALA A 66 -14.54 -3.60 -7.26
N GLU A 67 -14.29 -2.63 -6.37
CA GLU A 67 -14.86 -1.28 -6.44
C GLU A 67 -14.59 -0.64 -7.81
N THR A 68 -13.36 -0.71 -8.30
CA THR A 68 -12.96 -0.24 -9.64
C THR A 68 -13.77 -0.91 -10.74
N GLY A 69 -14.01 -2.22 -10.63
CA GLY A 69 -14.82 -2.98 -11.58
C GLY A 69 -16.27 -2.49 -11.70
N THR A 70 -16.84 -1.93 -10.64
CA THR A 70 -18.24 -1.47 -10.65
C THR A 70 -18.50 -0.25 -11.52
N PHE A 71 -17.49 0.59 -11.78
CA PHE A 71 -17.68 1.85 -12.52
C PHE A 71 -16.64 2.11 -13.62
N ALA A 72 -15.40 1.65 -13.46
CA ALA A 72 -14.32 1.85 -14.44
C ALA A 72 -14.11 0.62 -15.35
N GLY A 73 -14.77 -0.50 -15.04
CA GLY A 73 -14.81 -1.70 -15.87
C GLY A 73 -13.43 -2.33 -16.09
N ILE A 74 -13.30 -3.07 -17.19
CA ILE A 74 -12.08 -3.86 -17.52
C ILE A 74 -10.85 -2.96 -17.67
N VAL A 75 -11.00 -1.78 -18.28
CA VAL A 75 -9.87 -0.86 -18.48
C VAL A 75 -9.36 -0.35 -17.13
N GLY A 76 -10.25 0.06 -16.24
CA GLY A 76 -9.89 0.48 -14.88
C GLY A 76 -9.18 -0.63 -14.11
N ILE A 77 -9.68 -1.86 -14.16
CA ILE A 77 -9.07 -3.03 -13.51
C ILE A 77 -7.65 -3.29 -14.06
N ILE A 78 -7.48 -3.23 -15.39
CA ILE A 78 -6.15 -3.39 -16.03
C ILE A 78 -5.21 -2.27 -15.57
N GLY A 79 -5.70 -1.04 -15.51
CA GLY A 79 -4.95 0.11 -14.98
C GLY A 79 -4.51 -0.10 -13.54
N TYR A 80 -5.39 -0.61 -12.67
CA TYR A 80 -5.05 -0.99 -11.31
C TYR A 80 -3.95 -2.05 -11.28
N GLY A 81 -4.12 -3.11 -12.08
CA GLY A 81 -3.12 -4.17 -12.22
C GLY A 81 -1.74 -3.62 -12.56
N ILE A 82 -1.67 -2.79 -13.60
CA ILE A 82 -0.42 -2.14 -14.04
C ILE A 82 0.11 -1.22 -12.94
N GLY A 83 -0.72 -0.40 -12.31
CA GLY A 83 -0.33 0.52 -11.24
C GLY A 83 0.25 -0.18 -10.01
N SER A 84 -0.20 -1.41 -9.72
CA SER A 84 0.34 -2.22 -8.61
C SER A 84 1.59 -3.02 -8.99
N ALA A 85 1.68 -3.43 -10.27
CA ALA A 85 2.83 -4.18 -10.78
C ALA A 85 4.05 -3.29 -11.06
N LEU A 86 3.80 -2.07 -11.57
CA LEU A 86 4.83 -1.11 -11.97
C LEU A 86 5.79 -0.72 -10.83
N PRO A 87 5.37 -0.40 -9.60
CA PRO A 87 6.30 -0.06 -8.53
C PRO A 87 7.25 -1.23 -8.22
N LEU A 88 6.76 -2.46 -8.21
CA LEU A 88 7.61 -3.64 -8.03
C LEU A 88 8.65 -3.77 -9.15
N ALA A 89 8.28 -3.48 -10.40
CA ALA A 89 9.22 -3.43 -11.51
C ALA A 89 10.23 -2.27 -11.37
N ILE A 90 9.80 -1.09 -10.93
CA ILE A 90 10.68 0.06 -10.70
C ILE A 90 11.69 -0.24 -9.59
N PHE A 91 11.31 -0.95 -8.52
CA PHE A 91 12.21 -1.39 -7.46
C PHE A 91 13.37 -2.27 -7.95
N VAL A 92 13.21 -2.99 -9.06
CA VAL A 92 14.32 -3.71 -9.70
C VAL A 92 15.43 -2.73 -10.08
N LEU A 93 15.08 -1.56 -10.61
CA LEU A 93 16.03 -0.51 -11.00
C LEU A 93 16.50 0.31 -9.79
N VAL A 94 15.55 0.95 -9.09
CA VAL A 94 15.88 1.90 -8.01
C VAL A 94 16.40 1.19 -6.77
N GLY A 95 15.87 0.02 -6.42
CA GLY A 95 16.34 -0.79 -5.30
C GLY A 95 17.73 -1.38 -5.55
N SER A 96 17.99 -1.89 -6.77
CA SER A 96 19.35 -2.35 -7.14
C SER A 96 20.36 -1.21 -7.12
N ARG A 97 19.97 -0.02 -7.57
CA ARG A 97 20.81 1.17 -7.49
C ARG A 97 21.07 1.55 -6.03
N MET A 98 20.03 1.62 -5.21
CA MET A 98 20.12 1.98 -3.79
C MET A 98 21.11 1.09 -3.05
N ARG A 99 21.05 -0.23 -3.25
CA ARG A 99 22.01 -1.18 -2.66
C ARG A 99 23.46 -0.97 -3.11
N LYS A 100 23.70 -0.40 -4.28
CA LYS A 100 25.05 -0.10 -4.77
C LYS A 100 25.62 1.20 -4.18
N ILE A 101 24.77 2.20 -3.95
CA ILE A 101 25.19 3.52 -3.45
C ILE A 101 25.14 3.63 -1.92
N ILE A 102 24.31 2.81 -1.27
CA ILE A 102 24.13 2.76 0.18
C ILE A 102 23.95 1.28 0.58
N PRO A 103 25.02 0.47 0.59
CA PRO A 103 24.93 -0.98 0.86
C PRO A 103 24.46 -1.31 2.28
N ASN A 104 24.80 -0.44 3.25
CA ASN A 104 24.47 -0.58 4.67
C ASN A 104 23.19 0.17 5.07
N GLY A 105 22.43 0.69 4.11
CA GLY A 105 21.19 1.44 4.39
C GLY A 105 20.00 0.55 4.73
N HIS A 106 18.93 1.17 5.19
CA HIS A 106 17.72 0.56 5.71
C HIS A 106 16.47 1.16 5.08
N SER A 107 16.57 2.40 4.55
CA SER A 107 15.42 3.19 4.13
C SER A 107 15.78 4.20 3.02
N LEU A 108 14.76 4.63 2.26
CA LEU A 108 14.85 5.77 1.35
C LEU A 108 15.25 7.07 2.07
N ILE A 109 14.85 7.24 3.34
CA ILE A 109 15.07 8.50 4.08
C ILE A 109 16.56 8.80 4.26
N GLU A 110 17.41 7.78 4.36
CA GLU A 110 18.86 7.96 4.51
C GLU A 110 19.47 8.53 3.25
N PHE A 111 19.05 8.02 2.08
CA PHE A 111 19.41 8.62 0.80
C PHE A 111 18.96 10.08 0.74
N VAL A 112 17.70 10.37 1.08
CA VAL A 112 17.15 11.73 1.02
C VAL A 112 17.91 12.68 1.94
N ARG A 113 18.26 12.25 3.16
CA ARG A 113 19.04 13.06 4.13
C ARG A 113 20.36 13.51 3.55
N PHE A 114 21.15 12.59 3.02
CA PHE A 114 22.47 12.91 2.51
C PHE A 114 22.43 13.57 1.13
N ARG A 115 21.37 13.32 0.35
CA ARG A 115 21.22 13.87 -1.00
C ARG A 115 20.63 15.27 -1.04
N TYR A 116 19.66 15.55 -0.17
CA TYR A 116 18.82 16.75 -0.20
C TYR A 116 18.81 17.52 1.13
N GLY A 117 19.48 17.05 2.17
CA GLY A 117 19.57 17.73 3.45
C GLY A 117 18.31 17.60 4.32
N HIS A 118 18.32 18.28 5.47
CA HIS A 118 17.37 18.07 6.56
C HIS A 118 15.91 18.46 6.24
N THR A 119 15.69 19.51 5.45
CA THR A 119 14.32 19.96 5.13
C THR A 119 13.58 18.94 4.28
N MET A 120 14.19 18.50 3.18
CA MET A 120 13.60 17.48 2.32
C MET A 120 13.48 16.15 3.06
N TYR A 121 14.48 15.81 3.87
CA TYR A 121 14.45 14.64 4.74
C TYR A 121 13.21 14.58 5.64
N PHE A 122 12.95 15.65 6.41
CA PHE A 122 11.81 15.71 7.30
C PHE A 122 10.49 15.60 6.52
N LEU A 123 10.39 16.30 5.38
CA LEU A 123 9.23 16.20 4.50
C LEU A 123 8.97 14.75 4.04
N ILE A 124 10.01 14.04 3.57
CA ILE A 124 9.85 12.64 3.11
C ILE A 124 9.48 11.71 4.27
N ILE A 125 10.07 11.88 5.46
CA ILE A 125 9.66 11.08 6.62
C ILE A 125 8.17 11.28 6.92
N CYS A 126 7.70 12.52 6.96
CA CYS A 126 6.28 12.81 7.18
C CYS A 126 5.39 12.16 6.11
N ILE A 127 5.78 12.24 4.83
CA ILE A 127 5.03 11.63 3.73
C ILE A 127 4.99 10.11 3.86
N MET A 128 6.12 9.46 4.12
CA MET A 128 6.18 8.00 4.27
C MET A 128 5.33 7.51 5.46
N ILE A 129 5.40 8.20 6.60
CA ILE A 129 4.58 7.87 7.78
C ILE A 129 3.10 8.12 7.49
N PHE A 130 2.77 9.25 6.86
CA PHE A 130 1.40 9.60 6.49
C PHE A 130 0.79 8.56 5.56
N TYR A 131 1.49 8.18 4.49
CA TYR A 131 1.03 7.15 3.56
C TYR A 131 0.82 5.80 4.26
N MET A 132 1.80 5.32 5.03
CA MET A 132 1.65 4.04 5.73
C MET A 132 0.55 4.08 6.80
N PHE A 133 0.31 5.23 7.44
CA PHE A 133 -0.79 5.40 8.39
C PHE A 133 -2.16 5.36 7.69
N VAL A 134 -2.29 6.04 6.55
CA VAL A 134 -3.53 6.02 5.76
C VAL A 134 -3.79 4.61 5.22
N PHE A 135 -2.75 3.90 4.77
CA PHE A 135 -2.85 2.49 4.38
C PHE A 135 -3.32 1.64 5.57
N LEU A 136 -2.73 1.81 6.76
CA LEU A 136 -3.14 1.11 7.97
C LEU A 136 -4.62 1.35 8.29
N ALA A 137 -5.08 2.60 8.19
CA ALA A 137 -6.48 2.94 8.38
C ALA A 137 -7.38 2.28 7.33
N ALA A 138 -6.99 2.31 6.05
CA ALA A 138 -7.74 1.72 4.94
C ALA A 138 -7.92 0.20 5.09
N GLU A 139 -6.88 -0.51 5.57
CA GLU A 139 -6.94 -1.94 5.90
C GLU A 139 -7.96 -2.23 7.02
N LEU A 140 -7.95 -1.41 8.08
CA LEU A 140 -8.92 -1.51 9.18
C LEU A 140 -10.35 -1.15 8.73
N THR A 141 -10.52 -0.17 7.85
CA THR A 141 -11.81 0.20 7.26
C THR A 141 -12.38 -0.97 6.46
N GLY A 142 -11.61 -1.53 5.53
CA GLY A 142 -12.06 -2.63 4.67
C GLY A 142 -12.54 -3.83 5.47
N ILE A 143 -11.75 -4.31 6.44
CA ILE A 143 -12.17 -5.46 7.25
C ILE A 143 -13.40 -5.19 8.11
N SER A 144 -13.53 -3.96 8.60
CA SER A 144 -14.68 -3.53 9.38
C SER A 144 -15.94 -3.52 8.51
N GLN A 145 -15.86 -2.99 7.28
CA GLN A 145 -16.94 -3.01 6.30
C GLN A 145 -17.34 -4.44 5.90
N ALA A 146 -16.36 -5.30 5.61
CA ALA A 146 -16.63 -6.69 5.25
C ALA A 146 -17.34 -7.46 6.37
N ILE A 147 -16.89 -7.30 7.62
CA ILE A 147 -17.52 -7.97 8.77
C ILE A 147 -18.86 -7.33 9.13
N ASN A 148 -19.03 -6.02 8.94
CA ASN A 148 -20.33 -5.37 9.10
C ASN A 148 -21.35 -5.95 8.12
N LEU A 149 -20.99 -6.05 6.83
CA LEU A 149 -21.86 -6.57 5.79
C LEU A 149 -22.20 -8.05 6.00
N LEU A 150 -21.18 -8.89 6.22
CA LEU A 150 -21.34 -10.34 6.34
C LEU A 150 -21.85 -10.79 7.70
N GLY A 151 -21.53 -10.04 8.76
CA GLY A 151 -22.00 -10.26 10.11
C GLY A 151 -23.33 -9.58 10.44
N GLU A 152 -24.01 -8.99 9.45
CA GLU A 152 -25.32 -8.33 9.60
C GLU A 152 -25.32 -7.21 10.66
N GLY A 153 -24.47 -6.19 10.45
CA GLY A 153 -24.46 -4.97 11.26
C GLY A 153 -23.50 -5.00 12.45
N VAL A 154 -22.46 -5.84 12.41
CA VAL A 154 -21.38 -5.78 13.42
C VAL A 154 -20.75 -4.38 13.41
N ASN A 155 -20.64 -3.76 14.58
CA ASN A 155 -20.09 -2.41 14.71
C ASN A 155 -18.65 -2.33 14.18
N LEU A 156 -18.38 -1.33 13.33
CA LEU A 156 -17.08 -1.14 12.68
C LEU A 156 -15.93 -0.99 13.70
N THR A 157 -16.14 -0.19 14.74
CA THR A 157 -15.14 0.05 15.80
C THR A 157 -14.80 -1.23 16.55
N ILE A 158 -15.78 -2.11 16.82
CA ILE A 158 -15.54 -3.39 17.49
C ILE A 158 -14.63 -4.28 16.62
N THR A 159 -14.94 -4.39 15.34
CA THR A 159 -14.12 -5.17 14.39
C THR A 159 -12.70 -4.64 14.32
N ALA A 160 -12.54 -3.33 14.09
CA ALA A 160 -11.24 -2.68 14.01
C ALA A 160 -10.43 -2.89 15.29
N LEU A 161 -11.07 -2.76 16.46
CA LEU A 161 -10.42 -2.96 17.75
C LEU A 161 -9.93 -4.39 17.94
N ILE A 162 -10.74 -5.39 17.59
CA ILE A 162 -10.34 -6.80 17.69
C ILE A 162 -9.10 -7.04 16.82
N VAL A 163 -9.21 -6.75 15.51
CA VAL A 163 -8.13 -7.05 14.55
C VAL A 163 -6.86 -6.28 14.90
N ALA A 164 -6.96 -4.98 15.20
CA ALA A 164 -5.81 -4.16 15.57
C ALA A 164 -5.13 -4.64 16.86
N SER A 165 -5.90 -4.97 17.90
CA SER A 165 -5.36 -5.38 19.20
C SER A 165 -4.55 -6.67 19.10
N PHE A 166 -5.07 -7.67 18.39
CA PHE A 166 -4.37 -8.93 18.17
C PHE A 166 -3.10 -8.73 17.35
N THR A 167 -3.17 -7.95 16.28
CA THR A 167 -2.00 -7.71 15.41
C THR A 167 -0.90 -6.95 16.14
N VAL A 168 -1.24 -5.89 16.85
CA VAL A 168 -0.28 -5.08 17.61
C VAL A 168 0.38 -5.88 18.71
N ALA A 169 -0.34 -6.76 19.38
CA ALA A 169 0.19 -7.55 20.48
C ALA A 169 1.37 -8.45 20.06
N TYR A 170 1.34 -9.10 18.89
CA TYR A 170 2.50 -9.86 18.42
C TYR A 170 3.54 -8.99 17.70
N THR A 171 3.11 -7.96 16.98
CA THR A 171 4.02 -7.09 16.21
C THR A 171 4.89 -6.25 17.13
N ALA A 172 4.31 -5.61 18.15
CA ALA A 172 5.09 -4.86 19.14
C ALA A 172 6.03 -5.79 19.92
N TYR A 173 5.62 -7.03 20.18
CA TYR A 173 6.48 -7.98 20.90
C TYR A 173 7.68 -8.44 20.06
N GLY A 174 7.44 -8.84 18.80
CA GLY A 174 8.41 -9.56 17.97
C GLY A 174 9.06 -8.79 16.81
N GLY A 175 8.58 -7.60 16.47
CA GLY A 175 9.14 -6.74 15.42
C GLY A 175 9.16 -7.36 14.01
N MET A 176 10.08 -6.87 13.16
CA MET A 176 10.16 -7.30 11.76
C MET A 176 10.47 -8.79 11.60
N LYS A 177 11.24 -9.42 12.50
CA LYS A 177 11.49 -10.87 12.43
C LYS A 177 10.24 -11.71 12.66
N ALA A 178 9.37 -11.29 13.58
CA ALA A 178 8.10 -11.97 13.79
C ALA A 178 7.16 -11.75 12.61
N SER A 179 7.07 -10.52 12.09
CA SER A 179 6.29 -10.21 10.88
C SER A 179 6.78 -10.98 9.66
N LEU A 180 8.08 -11.03 9.38
CA LEU A 180 8.62 -11.86 8.28
C LEU A 180 8.35 -13.36 8.47
N PHE A 181 8.20 -13.84 9.70
CA PHE A 181 7.85 -15.23 9.97
C PHE A 181 6.35 -15.47 9.78
N THR A 182 5.49 -14.60 10.30
CA THR A 182 4.04 -14.67 10.09
C THR A 182 3.71 -14.51 8.62
N ASP A 183 4.31 -13.55 7.91
CA ASP A 183 4.20 -13.35 6.46
C ASP A 183 4.45 -14.64 5.68
N ARG A 184 5.48 -15.41 6.06
CA ARG A 184 5.79 -16.67 5.37
C ARG A 184 4.69 -17.69 5.55
N ILE A 185 4.16 -17.84 6.76
CA ILE A 185 3.06 -18.77 7.05
C ILE A 185 1.77 -18.30 6.35
N GLN A 186 1.49 -16.99 6.46
CA GLN A 186 0.34 -16.34 5.86
C GLN A 186 0.38 -16.48 4.34
N PHE A 187 1.52 -16.31 3.67
CA PHE A 187 1.65 -16.53 2.23
C PHE A 187 1.13 -17.91 1.78
N PHE A 188 1.52 -18.97 2.50
CA PHE A 188 1.07 -20.34 2.20
C PHE A 188 -0.40 -20.59 2.54
N ALA A 189 -1.04 -19.73 3.33
CA ALA A 189 -2.48 -19.79 3.60
C ALA A 189 -3.28 -18.91 2.62
N ILE A 190 -2.85 -17.65 2.42
CA ILE A 190 -3.48 -16.63 1.59
C ILE A 190 -3.60 -17.12 0.15
N LEU A 191 -2.50 -17.59 -0.46
CA LEU A 191 -2.52 -17.90 -1.90
C LEU A 191 -3.49 -19.04 -2.23
N PRO A 192 -3.50 -20.20 -1.53
CA PRO A 192 -4.51 -21.23 -1.75
C PRO A 192 -5.94 -20.76 -1.43
N LEU A 193 -6.15 -20.05 -0.32
CA LEU A 193 -7.49 -19.55 0.04
C LEU A 193 -8.03 -18.58 -1.00
N LEU A 194 -7.19 -17.67 -1.49
CA LEU A 194 -7.54 -16.72 -2.53
C LEU A 194 -7.90 -17.43 -3.84
N LEU A 195 -7.10 -18.43 -4.25
CA LEU A 195 -7.43 -19.25 -5.43
C LEU A 195 -8.74 -20.01 -5.26
N ILE A 196 -9.01 -20.58 -4.07
CA ILE A 196 -10.28 -21.26 -3.78
C ILE A 196 -11.44 -20.28 -3.91
N VAL A 197 -11.34 -19.10 -3.30
CA VAL A 197 -12.39 -18.07 -3.35
C VAL A 197 -12.64 -17.59 -4.78
N ILE A 198 -11.58 -17.34 -5.55
CA ILE A 198 -11.69 -16.91 -6.95
C ILE A 198 -12.34 -18.00 -7.82
N ILE A 199 -11.82 -19.23 -7.76
CA ILE A 199 -12.32 -20.33 -8.60
C ILE A 199 -13.76 -20.67 -8.25
N ALA A 200 -14.08 -20.80 -6.95
CA ALA A 200 -15.44 -21.08 -6.49
C ALA A 200 -16.40 -19.94 -6.85
N GLY A 201 -15.97 -18.68 -6.67
CA GLY A 201 -16.77 -17.52 -7.00
C GLY A 201 -17.17 -17.46 -8.48
N PHE A 202 -16.25 -17.75 -9.40
CA PHE A 202 -16.58 -17.79 -10.83
C PHE A 202 -17.41 -19.00 -11.24
N TRP A 203 -17.20 -20.15 -10.59
CA TRP A 203 -17.90 -21.38 -10.93
C TRP A 203 -19.34 -21.39 -10.43
N ILE A 204 -19.56 -21.00 -9.16
CA ILE A 204 -20.90 -20.98 -8.55
C ILE A 204 -21.74 -19.84 -9.13
N GLY A 205 -21.11 -18.69 -9.39
CA GLY A 205 -21.81 -17.49 -9.80
C GLY A 205 -21.97 -17.29 -11.31
N ASP A 206 -21.69 -18.34 -12.10
CA ASP A 206 -21.72 -18.35 -13.57
C ASP A 206 -21.19 -17.05 -14.19
N ILE A 207 -19.87 -16.96 -14.31
CA ILE A 207 -19.18 -15.82 -14.93
C ILE A 207 -19.73 -15.47 -16.32
N THR A 208 -20.19 -16.47 -17.10
CA THR A 208 -20.66 -16.24 -18.46
C THR A 208 -21.99 -15.52 -18.46
N ASP A 209 -22.93 -15.98 -17.63
CA ASP A 209 -24.23 -15.34 -17.49
C ASP A 209 -24.11 -13.94 -16.86
N SER A 210 -23.28 -13.80 -15.82
CA SER A 210 -23.02 -12.52 -15.17
C SER A 210 -22.47 -11.47 -16.14
N ILE A 211 -21.46 -11.83 -16.94
CA ILE A 211 -20.88 -10.92 -17.94
C ILE A 211 -21.91 -10.55 -19.02
N LYS A 212 -22.72 -11.51 -19.49
CA LYS A 212 -23.77 -11.23 -20.49
C LYS A 212 -24.77 -10.20 -19.99
N ARG A 213 -25.32 -10.40 -18.79
CA ARG A 213 -26.29 -9.48 -18.17
C ARG A 213 -25.70 -8.08 -18.01
N VAL A 214 -24.47 -7.97 -17.50
CA VAL A 214 -23.84 -6.66 -17.31
C VAL A 214 -23.51 -6.00 -18.65
N ASN A 215 -23.13 -6.76 -19.68
CA ASN A 215 -22.89 -6.21 -21.01
C ASN A 215 -24.18 -5.71 -21.69
N GLU A 216 -25.36 -6.24 -21.31
CA GLU A 216 -26.66 -5.72 -21.76
C GLU A 216 -27.04 -4.41 -21.06
N ILE A 217 -26.67 -4.25 -19.79
CA ILE A 217 -27.01 -3.06 -18.98
C ILE A 217 -25.99 -1.93 -19.14
N SER A 218 -24.70 -2.28 -19.14
CA SER A 218 -23.55 -1.38 -19.08
C SER A 218 -22.40 -1.86 -20.00
N PRO A 219 -22.59 -1.86 -21.33
CA PRO A 219 -21.58 -2.31 -22.29
C PRO A 219 -20.27 -1.48 -22.23
N GLU A 220 -20.33 -0.24 -21.75
CA GLU A 220 -19.17 0.64 -21.57
C GLU A 220 -18.12 0.07 -20.61
N LEU A 221 -18.50 -0.77 -19.64
CA LEU A 221 -17.56 -1.42 -18.71
C LEU A 221 -16.63 -2.42 -19.41
N PHE A 222 -17.03 -2.92 -20.57
CA PHE A 222 -16.23 -3.84 -21.39
C PHE A 222 -15.49 -3.13 -22.55
N SER A 223 -15.76 -1.84 -22.74
CA SER A 223 -15.17 -1.06 -23.84
C SER A 223 -13.77 -0.56 -23.49
N PHE A 224 -12.78 -0.94 -24.29
CA PHE A 224 -11.42 -0.37 -24.24
C PHE A 224 -11.35 1.12 -24.60
N LYS A 225 -12.46 1.70 -25.08
CA LYS A 225 -12.58 3.13 -25.39
C LYS A 225 -13.34 3.92 -24.32
N SER A 226 -13.71 3.28 -23.21
CA SER A 226 -14.38 3.96 -22.10
C SER A 226 -13.49 5.08 -21.55
N THR A 227 -13.95 6.33 -21.67
CA THR A 227 -13.23 7.50 -21.14
C THR A 227 -13.03 7.35 -19.64
N THR A 228 -14.08 7.02 -18.90
CA THR A 228 -14.02 6.77 -17.45
C THR A 228 -13.01 5.67 -17.11
N GLY A 229 -13.02 4.56 -17.85
CA GLY A 229 -12.09 3.46 -17.65
C GLY A 229 -10.63 3.87 -17.89
N ILE A 230 -10.36 4.63 -18.95
CA ILE A 230 -9.01 5.12 -19.30
C ILE A 230 -8.53 6.15 -18.27
N GLU A 231 -9.36 7.12 -17.91
CA GLU A 231 -9.00 8.16 -16.95
C GLU A 231 -8.68 7.56 -15.58
N PHE A 232 -9.52 6.62 -15.13
CA PHE A 232 -9.31 5.93 -13.87
C PHE A 232 -8.08 5.03 -13.90
N ALA A 233 -7.86 4.31 -15.00
CA ALA A 233 -6.67 3.48 -15.20
C ALA A 233 -5.38 4.31 -15.11
N LEU A 234 -5.32 5.45 -15.80
CA LEU A 234 -4.16 6.35 -15.76
C LEU A 234 -3.95 6.93 -14.36
N THR A 235 -5.04 7.30 -13.67
CA THR A 235 -5.00 7.76 -12.28
C THR A 235 -4.33 6.71 -11.40
N LEU A 236 -4.82 5.47 -11.42
CA LEU A 236 -4.29 4.38 -10.61
C LEU A 236 -2.84 4.05 -10.93
N ILE A 237 -2.46 4.09 -12.22
CA ILE A 237 -1.06 3.89 -12.62
C ILE A 237 -0.16 4.94 -11.95
N ILE A 238 -0.57 6.21 -11.93
CA ILE A 238 0.21 7.28 -11.30
C ILE A 238 0.17 7.14 -9.77
N ALA A 239 -1.03 7.04 -9.19
CA ALA A 239 -1.29 7.03 -7.75
C ALA A 239 -0.57 5.88 -7.05
N VAL A 240 -0.90 4.64 -7.43
CA VAL A 240 -0.39 3.43 -6.78
C VAL A 240 1.12 3.31 -6.97
N THR A 241 1.63 3.60 -8.19
CA THR A 241 3.07 3.57 -8.44
C THR A 241 3.81 4.58 -7.57
N ALA A 242 3.29 5.80 -7.46
CA ALA A 242 3.93 6.82 -6.65
C ALA A 242 3.94 6.44 -5.17
N ALA A 243 2.79 6.00 -4.65
CA ALA A 243 2.62 5.68 -3.24
C ALA A 243 3.53 4.54 -2.78
N GLU A 244 3.59 3.45 -3.55
CA GLU A 244 4.41 2.29 -3.23
C GLU A 244 5.91 2.58 -3.20
N MET A 245 6.38 3.61 -3.91
CA MET A 245 7.78 4.06 -3.83
C MET A 245 8.16 4.66 -2.47
N PHE A 246 7.17 5.09 -1.69
CA PHE A 246 7.35 5.64 -0.34
C PHE A 246 6.94 4.64 0.75
N ASN A 247 6.62 3.40 0.38
CA ASN A 247 6.34 2.32 1.32
C ASN A 247 7.65 1.80 1.95
N GLN A 248 7.86 2.05 3.25
CA GLN A 248 9.08 1.61 3.95
C GLN A 248 9.24 0.08 3.93
N ALA A 249 8.14 -0.67 3.92
CA ALA A 249 8.20 -2.13 3.90
C ALA A 249 8.86 -2.66 2.61
N SER A 250 8.62 -2.01 1.47
CA SER A 250 9.27 -2.34 0.20
C SER A 250 10.77 -2.06 0.24
N TRP A 251 11.19 -0.95 0.85
CA TRP A 251 12.61 -0.63 1.06
C TRP A 251 13.31 -1.60 2.01
N GLN A 252 12.64 -2.05 3.07
CA GLN A 252 13.17 -3.09 3.92
C GLN A 252 13.39 -4.40 3.13
N ARG A 253 12.45 -4.78 2.25
CA ARG A 253 12.57 -5.98 1.40
C ARG A 253 13.71 -5.87 0.37
N VAL A 254 14.03 -4.67 -0.12
CA VAL A 254 15.22 -4.40 -0.93
C VAL A 254 16.50 -4.81 -0.19
N TYR A 255 16.65 -4.40 1.07
CA TYR A 255 17.84 -4.70 1.89
C TYR A 255 17.83 -6.09 2.54
N ASN A 256 16.65 -6.67 2.74
CA ASN A 256 16.46 -8.02 3.25
C ASN A 256 16.89 -9.10 2.24
N ALA A 257 16.72 -8.85 0.93
CA ALA A 257 17.13 -9.78 -0.11
C ALA A 257 18.62 -10.15 0.01
N LYS A 258 18.96 -11.44 -0.12
CA LYS A 258 20.33 -11.95 0.09
C LYS A 258 21.39 -11.27 -0.78
N ASN A 259 21.04 -10.93 -2.01
CA ASN A 259 21.90 -10.23 -2.96
C ASN A 259 21.06 -9.58 -4.07
N ILE A 260 21.72 -8.81 -4.95
CA ILE A 260 21.05 -8.12 -6.07
C ILE A 260 20.32 -9.10 -7.00
N LYS A 261 20.86 -10.31 -7.24
CA LYS A 261 20.18 -11.31 -8.09
C LYS A 261 18.86 -11.75 -7.47
N SER A 262 18.83 -11.97 -6.16
CA SER A 262 17.61 -12.30 -5.41
C SER A 262 16.61 -11.15 -5.38
N LEU A 263 17.08 -9.91 -5.24
CA LEU A 263 16.24 -8.72 -5.37
C LEU A 263 15.57 -8.68 -6.74
N ILE A 264 16.36 -8.69 -7.82
CA ILE A 264 15.84 -8.60 -9.20
C ILE A 264 14.83 -9.71 -9.45
N LYS A 265 15.18 -10.97 -9.18
CA LYS A 265 14.29 -12.11 -9.38
C LYS A 265 13.01 -11.98 -8.54
N GLY A 266 13.14 -11.56 -7.28
CA GLY A 266 12.02 -11.43 -6.35
C GLY A 266 11.01 -10.39 -6.80
N PHE A 267 11.48 -9.17 -7.06
CA PHE A 267 10.63 -8.05 -7.49
C PHE A 267 10.04 -8.26 -8.88
N SER A 268 10.82 -8.78 -9.85
CA SER A 268 10.30 -9.03 -11.21
C SER A 268 9.21 -10.10 -11.24
N ILE A 269 9.38 -11.22 -10.51
CA ILE A 269 8.34 -12.26 -10.49
C ILE A 269 7.11 -11.78 -9.72
N SER A 270 7.29 -11.08 -8.59
CA SER A 270 6.15 -10.55 -7.82
C SER A 270 5.33 -9.55 -8.64
N SER A 271 6.00 -8.67 -9.41
CA SER A 271 5.35 -7.73 -10.34
C SER A 271 4.42 -8.44 -11.32
N ILE A 272 4.85 -9.57 -11.88
CA ILE A 272 4.03 -10.34 -12.83
C ILE A 272 2.90 -11.09 -12.12
N LEU A 273 3.14 -11.64 -10.92
CA LEU A 273 2.16 -12.44 -10.19
C LEU A 273 0.95 -11.63 -9.68
N VAL A 274 1.15 -10.35 -9.38
CA VAL A 274 0.08 -9.47 -8.87
C VAL A 274 -0.96 -9.15 -9.95
N LEU A 275 -0.55 -9.04 -11.23
CA LEU A 275 -1.43 -8.71 -12.35
C LEU A 275 -2.67 -9.61 -12.47
N PRO A 276 -2.55 -10.96 -12.60
CA PRO A 276 -3.72 -11.82 -12.72
C PRO A 276 -4.58 -11.78 -11.47
N ILE A 277 -4.00 -11.60 -10.28
CA ILE A 277 -4.76 -11.58 -9.04
C ILE A 277 -5.69 -10.36 -9.00
N ILE A 278 -5.14 -9.16 -9.22
CA ILE A 278 -5.92 -7.91 -9.27
C ILE A 278 -7.00 -8.00 -10.35
N PHE A 279 -6.64 -8.53 -11.53
CA PHE A 279 -7.59 -8.68 -12.61
C PHE A 279 -8.78 -9.55 -12.20
N LEU A 280 -8.51 -10.74 -11.66
CA LEU A 280 -9.57 -11.68 -11.27
C LEU A 280 -10.42 -11.14 -10.12
N THR A 281 -9.81 -10.49 -9.12
CA THR A 281 -10.58 -9.85 -8.03
C THR A 281 -11.43 -8.68 -8.54
N GLY A 282 -10.95 -7.94 -9.53
CA GLY A 282 -11.70 -6.83 -10.13
C GLY A 282 -12.93 -7.28 -10.92
N ILE A 283 -12.85 -8.43 -11.59
CA ILE A 283 -14.01 -9.01 -12.31
C ILE A 283 -15.19 -9.29 -11.36
N PHE A 284 -14.95 -9.61 -10.08
CA PHE A 284 -16.04 -9.75 -9.12
C PHE A 284 -16.83 -8.45 -8.90
N GLY A 285 -16.21 -7.29 -9.07
CA GLY A 285 -16.90 -6.01 -9.07
C GLY A 285 -17.91 -5.88 -10.20
N ILE A 286 -17.50 -6.26 -11.41
CA ILE A 286 -18.38 -6.31 -12.59
C ILE A 286 -19.51 -7.33 -12.34
N MET A 287 -19.17 -8.52 -11.85
CA MET A 287 -20.17 -9.57 -11.57
C MET A 287 -21.15 -9.18 -10.46
N ALA A 288 -20.75 -8.33 -9.50
CA ALA A 288 -21.63 -7.80 -8.47
C ALA A 288 -22.81 -7.01 -9.05
N LEU A 289 -22.62 -6.36 -10.21
CA LEU A 289 -23.68 -5.64 -10.92
C LEU A 289 -24.70 -6.56 -11.60
N ALA A 290 -24.38 -7.85 -11.78
CA ALA A 290 -25.30 -8.83 -12.37
C ALA A 290 -26.30 -9.40 -11.36
N VAL A 291 -26.09 -9.14 -10.06
CA VAL A 291 -26.91 -9.65 -8.97
C VAL A 291 -28.26 -8.93 -8.97
N PRO A 292 -29.39 -9.65 -8.81
CA PRO A 292 -30.71 -9.02 -8.71
C PRO A 292 -30.77 -7.96 -7.60
N GLU A 293 -31.60 -6.93 -7.79
CA GLU A 293 -31.97 -5.86 -6.83
C GLU A 293 -31.17 -4.53 -6.84
N ASN A 294 -30.34 -4.20 -7.83
CA ASN A 294 -29.60 -2.91 -7.87
C ASN A 294 -28.92 -2.57 -6.51
N ILE A 295 -28.42 -3.60 -5.82
CA ILE A 295 -27.91 -3.48 -4.45
C ILE A 295 -26.61 -2.68 -4.43
N ILE A 296 -25.83 -2.72 -5.52
CA ILE A 296 -24.59 -1.97 -5.64
C ILE A 296 -24.92 -0.51 -5.96
N THR A 297 -24.58 0.37 -5.02
CA THR A 297 -24.66 1.82 -5.14
C THR A 297 -23.27 2.43 -4.91
N SER A 298 -23.14 3.75 -5.08
CA SER A 298 -21.91 4.47 -4.73
C SER A 298 -21.47 4.24 -3.28
N ASP A 299 -22.42 4.00 -2.38
CA ASP A 299 -22.17 3.95 -0.94
C ASP A 299 -21.58 2.60 -0.49
N ASN A 300 -21.79 1.52 -1.25
CA ASN A 300 -21.30 0.18 -0.92
C ASN A 300 -20.43 -0.45 -2.03
N ALA A 301 -20.04 0.32 -3.04
CA ALA A 301 -19.15 -0.13 -4.11
C ALA A 301 -17.80 -0.65 -3.57
N SER A 302 -17.31 -0.10 -2.46
CA SER A 302 -16.07 -0.55 -1.80
C SER A 302 -16.11 -2.02 -1.37
N VAL A 303 -17.31 -2.56 -1.08
CA VAL A 303 -17.53 -3.95 -0.65
C VAL A 303 -18.24 -4.81 -1.70
N ALA A 304 -18.23 -4.40 -2.97
CA ALA A 304 -18.96 -5.08 -4.05
C ALA A 304 -18.70 -6.60 -4.14
N MET A 305 -17.44 -7.03 -3.97
CA MET A 305 -17.08 -8.46 -3.94
C MET A 305 -17.78 -9.22 -2.81
N PHE A 306 -17.89 -8.60 -1.63
CA PHE A 306 -18.54 -9.20 -0.47
C PHE A 306 -20.06 -9.19 -0.61
N VAL A 307 -20.64 -8.15 -1.23
CA VAL A 307 -22.08 -8.13 -1.58
C VAL A 307 -22.39 -9.28 -2.53
N TYR A 308 -21.60 -9.41 -3.59
CA TYR A 308 -21.71 -10.53 -4.54
C TYR A 308 -21.69 -11.88 -3.83
N PHE A 309 -20.69 -12.11 -2.97
CA PHE A 309 -20.60 -13.38 -2.25
C PHE A 309 -21.74 -13.59 -1.26
N LYS A 310 -22.19 -12.56 -0.55
CA LYS A 310 -23.31 -12.67 0.38
C LYS A 310 -24.59 -13.11 -0.32
N THR A 311 -24.83 -12.62 -1.53
CA THR A 311 -26.11 -12.86 -2.22
C THR A 311 -26.21 -14.24 -2.85
N ILE A 312 -25.13 -14.74 -3.46
CA ILE A 312 -25.22 -15.95 -4.30
C ILE A 312 -24.38 -17.13 -3.80
N MET A 313 -23.53 -16.95 -2.77
CA MET A 313 -22.57 -17.99 -2.37
C MET A 313 -23.02 -18.78 -1.14
N PRO A 314 -22.66 -20.08 -1.06
CA PRO A 314 -22.94 -20.88 0.11
C PRO A 314 -22.14 -20.39 1.33
N SER A 315 -22.65 -20.67 2.53
CA SER A 315 -22.09 -20.17 3.79
C SER A 315 -20.62 -20.54 4.02
N TRP A 316 -20.16 -21.70 3.54
CA TRP A 316 -18.75 -22.09 3.67
C TRP A 316 -17.80 -21.15 2.92
N MET A 317 -18.25 -20.58 1.79
CA MET A 317 -17.43 -19.67 1.01
C MET A 317 -17.34 -18.31 1.69
N ILE A 318 -18.44 -17.82 2.27
CA ILE A 318 -18.46 -16.60 3.10
C ILE A 318 -17.46 -16.73 4.26
N ILE A 319 -17.48 -17.86 4.96
CA ILE A 319 -16.53 -18.17 6.05
C ILE A 319 -15.09 -18.17 5.53
N THR A 320 -14.85 -18.79 4.37
CA THR A 320 -13.51 -18.85 3.75
C THR A 320 -13.00 -17.46 3.36
N THR A 321 -13.85 -16.63 2.76
CA THR A 321 -13.53 -15.24 2.42
C THR A 321 -13.27 -14.40 3.67
N LEU A 322 -14.03 -14.59 4.75
CA LEU A 322 -13.76 -13.91 6.03
C LEU A 322 -12.40 -14.31 6.62
N ILE A 323 -12.07 -15.60 6.62
CA ILE A 323 -10.76 -16.08 7.07
C ILE A 323 -9.66 -15.45 6.22
N LEU A 324 -9.80 -15.50 4.89
CA LEU A 324 -8.86 -14.87 3.96
C LEU A 324 -8.70 -13.37 4.25
N ALA A 325 -9.79 -12.63 4.35
CA ALA A 325 -9.77 -11.19 4.62
C ALA A 325 -9.06 -10.88 5.94
N VAL A 326 -9.38 -11.58 7.03
CA VAL A 326 -8.71 -11.38 8.33
C VAL A 326 -7.21 -11.66 8.24
N ILE A 327 -6.79 -12.73 7.56
CA ILE A 327 -5.36 -13.07 7.40
C ILE A 327 -4.62 -11.99 6.60
N LEU A 328 -5.23 -11.51 5.51
CA LEU A 328 -4.68 -10.44 4.68
C LEU A 328 -4.46 -9.15 5.48
N VAL A 329 -5.48 -8.71 6.22
CA VAL A 329 -5.40 -7.48 7.03
C VAL A 329 -4.31 -7.59 8.08
N MET A 330 -4.24 -8.73 8.78
CA MET A 330 -3.23 -8.90 9.84
C MET A 330 -1.80 -8.83 9.28
N SER A 331 -1.54 -9.44 8.13
CA SER A 331 -0.24 -9.35 7.43
C SER A 331 0.07 -7.92 7.00
N SER A 332 -0.89 -7.21 6.41
CA SER A 332 -0.70 -5.80 6.02
C SER A 332 -0.42 -4.90 7.22
N ILE A 333 -1.24 -4.99 8.27
CA ILE A 333 -1.12 -4.17 9.47
C ILE A 333 0.23 -4.43 10.15
N ASP A 334 0.66 -5.69 10.30
CA ASP A 334 1.97 -5.97 10.89
C ASP A 334 3.13 -5.39 10.08
N THR A 335 3.03 -5.44 8.76
CA THR A 335 4.04 -4.92 7.83
C THR A 335 4.11 -3.39 7.92
N LEU A 336 2.95 -2.72 7.93
CA LEU A 336 2.85 -1.25 8.00
C LEU A 336 3.32 -0.71 9.36
N LEU A 337 2.93 -1.36 10.46
CA LEU A 337 3.36 -0.99 11.81
C LEU A 337 4.88 -1.13 11.98
N ASN A 338 5.46 -2.22 11.47
CA ASN A 338 6.91 -2.40 11.44
C ASN A 338 7.60 -1.40 10.53
N GLY A 339 7.01 -1.06 9.39
CA GLY A 339 7.50 -0.01 8.48
C GLY A 339 7.58 1.35 9.16
N ILE A 340 6.50 1.79 9.80
CA ILE A 340 6.45 3.08 10.52
C ILE A 340 7.44 3.08 11.69
N ALA A 341 7.44 2.04 12.51
CA ALA A 341 8.34 1.91 13.65
C ALA A 341 9.81 1.92 13.18
N SER A 342 10.14 1.20 12.11
CA SER A 342 11.48 1.15 11.51
C SER A 342 11.94 2.51 11.01
N THR A 343 11.08 3.26 10.32
CA THR A 343 11.39 4.63 9.84
C THR A 343 11.77 5.54 11.01
N ILE A 344 10.98 5.53 12.09
CA ILE A 344 11.22 6.42 13.24
C ILE A 344 12.47 5.97 14.03
N VAL A 345 12.65 4.67 14.25
CA VAL A 345 13.81 4.15 14.98
C VAL A 345 15.11 4.43 14.22
N THR A 346 15.12 4.25 12.90
CA THR A 346 16.29 4.53 12.05
C THR A 346 16.67 6.01 12.08
N ASP A 347 15.68 6.91 12.18
CA ASP A 347 15.93 8.35 12.35
C ASP A 347 16.50 8.67 13.75
N LEU A 348 15.84 8.17 14.82
CA LEU A 348 16.23 8.41 16.20
C LEU A 348 17.63 7.89 16.55
N SER A 349 17.98 6.69 16.05
CA SER A 349 19.29 6.08 16.30
C SER A 349 20.44 6.93 15.76
N ARG A 350 20.23 7.60 14.62
CA ARG A 350 21.23 8.46 13.98
C ARG A 350 21.34 9.86 14.59
N TYR A 351 20.35 10.29 15.36
CA TYR A 351 20.43 11.55 16.12
C TYR A 351 21.18 11.38 17.45
N LYS A 352 21.08 10.19 18.08
CA LYS A 352 21.73 9.87 19.36
C LYS A 352 22.99 9.01 19.16
N GLN A 353 24.06 9.62 18.65
CA GLN A 353 25.37 8.98 18.41
C GLN A 353 26.17 8.58 19.68
N LYS A 354 25.52 8.35 20.84
CA LYS A 354 26.19 7.96 22.10
C LYS A 354 25.52 6.75 22.77
N THR A 355 26.09 5.59 22.49
CA THR A 355 26.46 4.44 23.35
C THR A 355 25.50 3.83 24.40
N GLU A 356 24.33 4.39 24.71
CA GLU A 356 23.33 3.75 25.62
C GLU A 356 21.95 3.54 24.98
N SER A 357 21.81 3.78 23.67
CA SER A 357 20.51 4.00 23.02
C SER A 357 19.72 2.74 22.64
N THR A 358 20.37 1.58 22.44
CA THR A 358 19.70 0.36 21.95
C THR A 358 18.62 -0.16 22.91
N ALA A 359 18.83 -0.02 24.22
CA ALA A 359 17.85 -0.40 25.24
C ALA A 359 16.58 0.46 25.22
N LEU A 360 16.65 1.71 24.73
CA LEU A 360 15.52 2.64 24.64
C LEU A 360 14.83 2.63 23.27
N LEU A 361 15.54 2.23 22.20
CA LEU A 361 14.99 2.21 20.84
C LEU A 361 13.91 1.14 20.66
N VAL A 362 14.05 -0.05 21.26
CA VAL A 362 13.04 -1.12 21.19
C VAL A 362 11.76 -0.77 21.98
N PRO A 363 11.82 -0.26 23.23
CA PRO A 363 10.62 0.25 23.89
C PRO A 363 9.96 1.42 23.14
N ALA A 364 10.74 2.34 22.56
CA ALA A 364 10.20 3.45 21.79
C ALA A 364 9.43 2.96 20.55
N SER A 365 9.99 1.99 19.82
CA SER A 365 9.32 1.40 18.65
C SER A 365 7.99 0.75 19.01
N ARG A 366 7.92 0.05 20.15
CA ARG A 366 6.71 -0.56 20.70
C ARG A 366 5.64 0.48 21.02
N TRP A 367 6.01 1.54 21.73
CA TRP A 367 5.07 2.60 22.09
C TRP A 367 4.53 3.32 20.86
N ILE A 368 5.38 3.60 19.86
CA ILE A 368 4.94 4.18 18.58
C ILE A 368 3.91 3.27 17.91
N THR A 369 4.18 1.97 17.81
CA THR A 369 3.25 0.99 17.23
C THR A 369 1.89 1.00 17.94
N ILE A 370 1.88 1.10 19.27
CA ILE A 370 0.64 1.13 20.07
C ILE A 370 -0.12 2.46 19.88
N LEU A 371 0.59 3.59 19.88
CA LEU A 371 -0.02 4.93 19.82
C LEU A 371 -0.67 5.25 18.46
N LEU A 372 -0.26 4.56 17.39
CA LEU A 372 -0.85 4.74 16.04
C LEU A 372 -2.22 4.10 15.89
N ILE A 373 -2.61 3.19 16.77
CA ILE A 373 -3.83 2.38 16.61
C ILE A 373 -5.11 3.16 16.91
N PRO A 374 -5.23 3.91 18.02
CA PRO A 374 -6.44 4.69 18.28
C PRO A 374 -6.85 5.61 17.13
N PRO A 375 -5.96 6.45 16.54
CA PRO A 375 -6.35 7.31 15.42
C PRO A 375 -6.70 6.50 14.17
N ALA A 376 -6.04 5.37 13.89
CA ALA A 376 -6.39 4.51 12.75
C ALA A 376 -7.79 3.89 12.92
N ILE A 377 -8.17 3.47 14.13
CA ILE A 377 -9.52 2.97 14.44
C ILE A 377 -10.56 4.08 14.27
N LEU A 378 -10.25 5.32 14.67
CA LEU A 378 -11.17 6.45 14.48
C LEU A 378 -11.44 6.71 13.00
N VAL A 379 -10.42 6.64 12.14
CA VAL A 379 -10.60 6.75 10.68
C VAL A 379 -11.41 5.58 10.14
N ALA A 380 -11.12 4.35 10.58
CA ALA A 380 -11.86 3.16 10.16
C ALA A 380 -13.35 3.20 10.55
N ALA A 381 -13.68 3.86 11.66
CA ALA A 381 -15.05 4.03 12.12
C ALA A 381 -15.87 5.03 11.27
N GLN A 382 -15.23 5.80 10.38
CA GLN A 382 -15.92 6.76 9.49
C GLN A 382 -16.51 6.14 8.22
N ASP A 383 -16.28 4.83 7.99
CA ASP A 383 -16.89 4.08 6.89
C ASP A 383 -16.58 4.62 5.47
N MET A 384 -15.42 5.27 5.31
CA MET A 384 -15.01 5.80 4.00
C MET A 384 -14.62 4.68 3.03
N SER A 385 -14.69 4.96 1.71
CA SER A 385 -14.12 4.07 0.70
C SER A 385 -12.62 3.84 0.95
N VAL A 386 -12.22 2.57 0.91
CA VAL A 386 -10.81 2.14 1.01
C VAL A 386 -9.98 2.76 -0.13
N LEU A 387 -10.55 2.79 -1.34
CA LEU A 387 -9.92 3.38 -2.51
C LEU A 387 -9.75 4.90 -2.37
N TYR A 388 -10.77 5.58 -1.83
CA TYR A 388 -10.69 7.02 -1.58
C TYR A 388 -9.61 7.37 -0.54
N LEU A 389 -9.50 6.59 0.54
CA LEU A 389 -8.44 6.74 1.53
C LEU A 389 -7.06 6.68 0.88
N PHE A 390 -6.82 5.71 -0.01
CA PHE A 390 -5.55 5.62 -0.74
C PHE A 390 -5.28 6.88 -1.56
N PHE A 391 -6.26 7.39 -2.30
CA PHE A 391 -6.03 8.58 -3.13
C PHE A 391 -5.55 9.80 -2.35
N ILE A 392 -6.00 9.99 -1.11
CA ILE A 392 -5.55 11.10 -0.25
C ILE A 392 -4.04 11.01 -0.02
N ALA A 393 -3.54 9.82 0.33
CA ALA A 393 -2.11 9.62 0.57
C ALA A 393 -1.29 9.60 -0.72
N ASP A 394 -1.81 8.95 -1.75
CA ASP A 394 -1.12 8.72 -3.02
C ASP A 394 -0.85 10.03 -3.74
N LEU A 395 -1.75 11.02 -3.65
CA LEU A 395 -1.55 12.34 -4.28
C LEU A 395 -0.27 13.01 -3.74
N VAL A 396 -0.08 12.94 -2.43
CA VAL A 396 1.09 13.53 -1.78
C VAL A 396 2.35 12.84 -2.29
N CYS A 397 2.33 11.52 -2.41
CA CYS A 397 3.42 10.73 -2.98
C CYS A 397 3.68 11.07 -4.46
N ALA A 398 2.65 11.26 -5.28
CA ALA A 398 2.76 11.57 -6.70
C ALA A 398 3.52 12.87 -6.97
N ALA A 399 3.27 13.92 -6.18
CA ALA A 399 3.98 15.19 -6.30
C ALA A 399 5.48 15.10 -5.97
N VAL A 400 5.89 14.09 -5.20
CA VAL A 400 7.23 14.00 -4.62
C VAL A 400 8.09 12.94 -5.33
N LEU A 401 7.43 11.99 -6.00
CA LEU A 401 8.04 10.87 -6.73
C LEU A 401 9.19 11.35 -7.63
N PHE A 402 8.90 12.14 -8.67
CA PHE A 402 9.93 12.48 -9.64
C PHE A 402 11.10 13.30 -9.05
N PRO A 403 10.87 14.38 -8.27
CA PRO A 403 11.95 15.13 -7.64
C PRO A 403 12.91 14.24 -6.81
N VAL A 404 12.38 13.32 -6.00
CA VAL A 404 13.20 12.46 -5.13
C VAL A 404 14.06 11.50 -5.94
N PHE A 405 13.46 10.77 -6.89
CA PHE A 405 14.17 9.74 -7.64
C PHE A 405 15.08 10.32 -8.73
N LEU A 406 14.80 11.52 -9.26
CA LEU A 406 15.70 12.18 -10.22
C LEU A 406 17.10 12.36 -9.65
N GLY A 407 17.24 12.82 -8.40
CA GLY A 407 18.56 12.98 -7.79
C GLY A 407 19.27 11.69 -7.41
N MET A 408 18.62 10.51 -7.53
CA MET A 408 19.35 9.24 -7.51
C MET A 408 20.21 9.08 -8.77
N PHE A 409 19.79 9.63 -9.91
CA PHE A 409 20.47 9.48 -11.20
C PHE A 409 21.21 10.75 -11.63
N SER A 410 20.76 11.93 -11.20
CA SER A 410 21.39 13.21 -11.50
C SER A 410 22.31 13.69 -10.37
N LYS A 411 23.58 13.94 -10.72
CA LYS A 411 24.59 14.51 -9.80
C LYS A 411 24.35 15.98 -9.50
N ASN A 412 23.73 16.72 -10.42
CA ASN A 412 23.69 18.19 -10.37
C ASN A 412 22.31 18.72 -9.96
N PHE A 413 21.37 17.85 -9.57
CA PHE A 413 20.05 18.31 -9.11
C PHE A 413 20.12 18.86 -7.68
N SER A 414 19.81 20.14 -7.46
CA SER A 414 20.03 20.78 -6.16
C SER A 414 18.96 20.42 -5.12
N PRO A 415 19.29 20.44 -3.81
CA PRO A 415 18.31 20.28 -2.73
C PRO A 415 17.14 21.27 -2.78
N ARG A 416 17.42 22.55 -3.04
CA ARG A 416 16.40 23.60 -3.12
C ARG A 416 15.46 23.37 -4.30
N SER A 417 16.01 22.98 -5.44
CA SER A 417 15.24 22.64 -6.63
C SER A 417 14.28 21.47 -6.37
N ALA A 418 14.74 20.42 -5.68
CA ALA A 418 13.89 19.30 -5.30
C ALA A 418 12.69 19.75 -4.44
N LEU A 419 12.96 20.57 -3.42
CA LEU A 419 11.92 21.07 -2.52
C LEU A 419 10.89 21.95 -3.25
N ILE A 420 11.34 22.88 -4.10
CA ILE A 420 10.45 23.77 -4.87
C ILE A 420 9.57 22.95 -5.82
N SER A 421 10.15 22.01 -6.57
CA SER A 421 9.40 21.13 -7.47
C SER A 421 8.35 20.31 -6.72
N THR A 422 8.70 19.78 -5.54
CA THR A 422 7.78 19.03 -4.69
C THR A 422 6.63 19.90 -4.18
N ILE A 423 6.91 21.08 -3.63
CA ILE A 423 5.87 21.98 -3.11
C ILE A 423 4.93 22.44 -4.24
N ALA A 424 5.48 22.78 -5.41
CA ALA A 424 4.67 23.15 -6.57
C ALA A 424 3.73 22.02 -7.00
N GLY A 425 4.24 20.78 -7.09
CA GLY A 425 3.42 19.61 -7.40
C GLY A 425 2.31 19.37 -6.38
N LEU A 426 2.61 19.50 -5.09
CA LEU A 426 1.64 19.33 -4.00
C LEU A 426 0.54 20.38 -4.07
N LEU A 427 0.89 21.65 -4.26
CA LEU A 427 -0.08 22.75 -4.34
C LEU A 427 -1.01 22.58 -5.55
N ILE A 428 -0.44 22.28 -6.72
CA ILE A 428 -1.24 22.11 -7.95
C ILE A 428 -2.13 20.86 -7.85
N GLY A 429 -1.59 19.74 -7.37
CA GLY A 429 -2.33 18.50 -7.20
C GLY A 429 -3.49 18.63 -6.21
N SER A 430 -3.20 19.15 -5.01
CA SER A 430 -4.19 19.30 -3.94
C SER A 430 -5.32 20.27 -4.31
N LEU A 431 -5.02 21.32 -5.08
CA LEU A 431 -6.04 22.26 -5.56
C LEU A 431 -7.10 21.59 -6.43
N LEU A 432 -6.75 20.51 -7.13
CA LEU A 432 -7.62 19.81 -8.08
C LEU A 432 -8.16 18.48 -7.53
N PHE A 433 -7.86 18.16 -6.27
CA PHE A 433 -8.18 16.87 -5.66
C PHE A 433 -9.69 16.72 -5.41
N PRO A 434 -10.33 15.64 -5.89
CA PRO A 434 -11.77 15.48 -5.81
C PRO A 434 -12.28 15.17 -4.40
N ALA A 435 -13.58 15.36 -4.19
CA ALA A 435 -14.28 14.87 -3.01
C ALA A 435 -14.43 13.32 -3.06
N SER A 436 -15.03 12.73 -2.02
CA SER A 436 -15.17 11.27 -1.88
C SER A 436 -16.07 10.61 -2.93
N ASP A 437 -16.90 11.40 -3.62
CA ASP A 437 -17.70 10.99 -4.77
C ASP A 437 -16.90 11.01 -6.09
N PHE A 438 -15.59 11.27 -6.02
CA PHE A 438 -14.68 11.47 -7.14
C PHE A 438 -15.06 12.63 -8.07
N VAL A 439 -15.99 13.49 -7.66
CA VAL A 439 -16.37 14.71 -8.39
C VAL A 439 -15.33 15.80 -8.12
N GLY A 440 -15.01 16.54 -9.17
CA GLY A 440 -13.99 17.58 -9.14
C GLY A 440 -14.33 18.74 -8.20
N THR A 441 -13.33 19.24 -7.48
CA THR A 441 -13.45 20.27 -6.43
C THR A 441 -14.16 21.54 -6.89
N TRP A 442 -13.98 21.91 -8.15
CA TRP A 442 -14.47 23.16 -8.73
C TRP A 442 -15.73 22.98 -9.59
N HIS A 443 -16.31 21.78 -9.62
CA HIS A 443 -17.43 21.44 -10.51
C HIS A 443 -18.67 22.34 -10.28
N ASN A 444 -18.88 22.80 -9.04
CA ASN A 444 -20.02 23.65 -8.67
C ASN A 444 -19.77 25.16 -8.86
N ILE A 445 -18.60 25.57 -9.37
CA ILE A 445 -18.25 26.99 -9.58
C ILE A 445 -18.19 27.28 -11.09
N PRO A 446 -19.17 28.00 -11.67
CA PRO A 446 -19.23 28.24 -13.12
C PRO A 446 -17.99 28.92 -13.72
N LEU A 447 -17.26 29.70 -12.93
CA LEU A 447 -16.02 30.37 -13.36
C LEU A 447 -14.86 29.37 -13.65
N PHE A 448 -14.91 28.17 -13.08
CA PHE A 448 -13.84 27.18 -13.12
C PHE A 448 -14.23 25.88 -13.84
N GLU A 449 -15.39 25.84 -14.50
CA GLU A 449 -15.91 24.67 -15.21
C GLU A 449 -14.98 24.19 -16.34
N PHE A 450 -14.15 25.09 -16.89
CA PHE A 450 -13.15 24.76 -17.93
C PHE A 450 -11.88 24.11 -17.38
N ILE A 451 -11.67 24.12 -16.06
CA ILE A 451 -10.50 23.48 -15.45
C ILE A 451 -10.82 21.99 -15.32
N PRO A 452 -10.05 21.09 -15.96
CA PRO A 452 -10.25 19.66 -15.77
C PRO A 452 -9.97 19.31 -14.32
N THR A 453 -11.00 18.82 -13.63
CA THR A 453 -10.96 18.42 -12.22
C THR A 453 -11.34 16.95 -12.08
N GLY A 454 -10.82 16.29 -11.05
CA GLY A 454 -11.03 14.86 -10.82
C GLY A 454 -9.72 14.15 -10.51
N PRO A 455 -9.75 12.82 -10.36
CA PRO A 455 -8.56 12.06 -9.99
C PRO A 455 -7.41 12.25 -11.01
N LEU A 456 -7.65 12.00 -12.30
CA LEU A 456 -6.57 12.07 -13.30
C LEU A 456 -5.93 13.48 -13.40
N PRO A 457 -6.69 14.58 -13.51
CA PRO A 457 -6.09 15.91 -13.49
C PRO A 457 -5.27 16.19 -12.23
N SER A 458 -5.79 15.84 -11.04
CA SER A 458 -5.08 16.06 -9.78
C SER A 458 -3.73 15.34 -9.73
N PHE A 459 -3.73 14.02 -9.96
CA PHE A 459 -2.51 13.21 -9.96
C PHE A 459 -1.57 13.55 -11.12
N GLY A 460 -2.14 13.73 -12.32
CA GLY A 460 -1.42 14.07 -13.53
C GLY A 460 -0.69 15.40 -13.41
N TYR A 461 -1.38 16.47 -13.00
CA TYR A 461 -0.75 17.78 -12.84
C TYR A 461 0.24 17.81 -11.67
N ALA A 462 -0.02 17.10 -10.57
CA ALA A 462 0.95 16.97 -9.48
C ALA A 462 2.29 16.37 -9.96
N LEU A 463 2.21 15.26 -10.70
CA LEU A 463 3.39 14.58 -11.23
C LEU A 463 4.05 15.40 -12.35
N ILE A 464 3.28 15.91 -13.31
CA ILE A 464 3.81 16.66 -14.47
C ILE A 464 4.50 17.94 -14.02
N SER A 465 3.86 18.75 -13.15
CA SER A 465 4.42 20.02 -12.71
C SER A 465 5.71 19.82 -11.91
N SER A 466 5.72 18.88 -10.96
CA SER A 466 6.93 18.54 -10.19
C SER A 466 8.03 17.97 -11.08
N SER A 467 7.68 17.19 -12.11
CA SER A 467 8.64 16.62 -13.06
C SER A 467 9.26 17.69 -13.96
N ILE A 468 8.43 18.54 -14.59
CA ILE A 468 8.89 19.62 -15.47
C ILE A 468 9.82 20.56 -14.73
N LEU A 469 9.42 21.04 -13.54
CA LEU A 469 10.26 21.92 -12.73
C LEU A 469 11.58 21.24 -12.35
N SER A 470 11.55 19.95 -12.00
CA SER A 470 12.77 19.20 -11.67
C SER A 470 13.73 19.09 -12.85
N VAL A 471 13.21 18.81 -14.05
CA VAL A 471 14.01 18.75 -15.28
C VAL A 471 14.60 20.11 -15.61
N ILE A 472 13.79 21.18 -15.58
CA ILE A 472 14.24 22.56 -15.83
C ILE A 472 15.36 22.95 -14.87
N PHE A 473 15.18 22.71 -13.56
CA PHE A 473 16.24 23.04 -12.60
C PHE A 473 17.49 22.19 -12.78
N ALA A 474 17.35 20.90 -13.10
CA ALA A 474 18.49 20.03 -13.36
C ALA A 474 19.30 20.48 -14.59
N THR A 475 18.63 20.91 -15.66
CA THR A 475 19.31 21.41 -16.87
C THR A 475 20.01 22.75 -16.61
N PHE A 476 19.37 23.69 -15.89
CA PHE A 476 20.02 24.94 -15.48
C PHE A 476 21.25 24.71 -14.59
N SER A 477 21.16 23.79 -13.64
CA SER A 477 22.29 23.47 -12.75
C SER A 477 23.46 22.83 -13.51
N ASN A 478 23.17 22.00 -14.52
CA ASN A 478 24.18 21.45 -15.43
C ASN A 478 24.88 22.53 -16.23
N LEU A 479 24.15 23.51 -16.77
CA LEU A 479 24.70 24.62 -17.54
C LEU A 479 25.61 25.52 -16.69
N ASN A 480 25.28 25.69 -15.42
CA ASN A 480 26.00 26.58 -14.51
C ASN A 480 27.17 25.91 -13.77
N ASN A 481 27.56 24.67 -14.11
CA ASN A 481 28.66 23.92 -13.47
C ASN A 481 28.61 23.93 -11.93
N THR A 482 27.41 23.86 -11.36
CA THR A 482 27.25 23.74 -9.90
C THR A 482 27.90 22.44 -9.40
N THR A 483 28.45 22.46 -8.19
CA THR A 483 29.15 21.32 -7.56
C THR A 483 28.38 20.00 -7.72
N SER A 484 29.02 19.00 -8.35
CA SER A 484 28.41 17.69 -8.58
C SER A 484 28.37 16.85 -7.31
N PHE A 485 27.24 16.19 -7.04
CA PHE A 485 27.12 15.27 -5.92
C PHE A 485 27.97 14.00 -6.12
N ASP A 486 28.76 13.65 -5.11
CA ASP A 486 29.55 12.41 -5.09
C ASP A 486 28.76 11.27 -4.43
N PHE A 487 28.25 10.35 -5.26
CA PHE A 487 27.56 9.16 -4.79
C PHE A 487 28.48 8.18 -4.04
N LYS A 488 29.80 8.20 -4.27
CA LYS A 488 30.73 7.28 -3.56
C LYS A 488 30.84 7.63 -2.09
N ALA A 489 30.71 8.91 -1.74
CA ALA A 489 30.72 9.37 -0.36
C ALA A 489 29.57 8.81 0.49
N LEU A 490 28.48 8.34 -0.12
CA LEU A 490 27.35 7.76 0.61
C LEU A 490 27.69 6.42 1.30
N ASN A 491 28.59 5.63 0.71
CA ASN A 491 29.02 4.34 1.29
C ASN A 491 29.64 4.49 2.67
N ASN A 492 30.25 5.65 2.96
CA ASN A 492 30.97 5.91 4.21
C ASN A 492 30.15 6.73 5.23
N LYS A 493 28.92 7.12 4.87
CA LYS A 493 28.05 7.97 5.72
C LYS A 493 26.88 7.20 6.35
N VAL A 494 26.61 6.00 5.86
CA VAL A 494 25.50 5.16 6.29
C VAL A 494 26.07 3.87 6.83
N ASP A 495 26.13 3.77 8.16
CA ASP A 495 26.59 2.59 8.87
C ASP A 495 25.43 1.75 9.41
N LEU A 496 25.75 0.53 9.82
CA LEU A 496 24.84 -0.38 10.53
C LEU A 496 24.51 0.20 11.92
N ILE A 497 23.35 -0.19 12.45
CA ILE A 497 22.87 0.21 13.78
C ILE A 497 23.26 -0.91 14.76
N GLU A 498 24.21 -0.67 15.65
CA GLU A 498 24.68 -1.66 16.63
C GLU A 498 23.72 -1.87 17.81
#